data_AF-F4T283-F1
#
_entry.id   AF-F4T283-F1
#
_cell.length_a   1.000
_cell.length_b   1.000
_cell.length_c   1.000
_cell.angle_alpha   90.00
_cell.angle_beta   90.00
_cell.angle_gamma   90.00
#
_symmetry.space_group_name_H-M   'P 1'
#
loop_
_entity.id
_entity.type
_entity.pdbx_description
1 polymer ?
#
loop_
_entity_poly.entity_id
_entity_poly.type
_entity_poly.pdbx_seq_one_letter_code
_entity_poly.pdbx_strand_id
1 'polypeptide(L)' 'MTGMKKAEAIELAGSKAKLARLLKVSKGAVSQWGEEIPELRALQLEKILEQKNVVKQKGLTHV' A
#
# COMPACT_ATOMS: atom_id res chain seq x y z
N MET A 1 -13.73 2.97 15.01
CA MET A 1 -13.42 2.57 13.61
C MET A 1 -11.98 2.95 13.39
N THR A 2 -11.07 1.99 13.36
CA THR A 2 -9.60 2.20 13.31
C THR A 2 -8.99 1.38 12.17
N GLY A 3 -9.63 1.38 11.00
CA GLY A 3 -9.11 0.80 9.77
C GLY A 3 -8.72 1.89 8.77
N MET A 4 -7.69 1.62 7.96
CA MET A 4 -7.35 2.48 6.82
C MET A 4 -8.46 2.38 5.76
N LYS A 5 -8.88 3.54 5.25
CA LYS A 5 -9.88 3.57 4.17
C LYS A 5 -9.32 3.01 2.88
N LYS A 6 -10.14 2.29 2.13
CA LYS A 6 -9.78 1.76 0.80
C LYS A 6 -9.36 2.86 -0.17
N ALA A 7 -10.06 4.00 -0.14
CA ALA A 7 -9.73 5.14 -0.98
C ALA A 7 -8.31 5.65 -0.68
N GLU A 8 -8.00 5.88 0.60
CA GLU A 8 -6.69 6.31 1.07
C GLU A 8 -5.59 5.32 0.68
N ALA A 9 -5.81 4.01 0.90
CA ALA A 9 -4.85 2.98 0.50
C ALA A 9 -4.56 2.98 -1.02
N ILE A 10 -5.59 3.26 -1.84
CA ILE A 10 -5.45 3.38 -3.29
C ILE A 10 -4.64 4.61 -3.67
N GLU A 11 -4.87 5.74 -2.99
CA GLU A 11 -4.13 6.98 -3.20
C GLU A 11 -2.66 6.84 -2.81
N LEU A 12 -2.37 6.26 -1.64
CA LEU A 12 -1.01 5.97 -1.17
C LEU A 12 -0.25 5.05 -2.14
N ALA A 13 -0.92 4.04 -2.70
CA ALA A 13 -0.35 3.17 -3.72
C ALA A 13 -0.26 3.81 -5.11
N GLY A 14 -1.00 4.90 -5.34
CA GLY A 14 -1.12 5.64 -6.59
C GLY A 14 -2.12 5.08 -7.61
N SER A 15 -2.60 3.84 -7.46
CA SER A 15 -3.75 3.32 -8.19
C SER A 15 -4.22 1.98 -7.64
N LYS A 16 -5.47 1.60 -7.91
CA LYS A 16 -6.03 0.28 -7.53
C LYS A 16 -5.17 -0.88 -8.07
N ALA A 17 -4.68 -0.76 -9.30
CA ALA A 17 -3.82 -1.77 -9.91
C ALA A 17 -2.43 -1.84 -9.24
N LYS A 18 -1.85 -0.69 -8.87
CA LYS A 18 -0.60 -0.65 -8.12
C LYS A 18 -0.76 -1.24 -6.73
N LEU A 19 -1.84 -0.89 -6.02
CA LEU A 19 -2.16 -1.45 -4.69
C LEU A 19 -2.23 -2.97 -4.73
N ALA A 20 -2.94 -3.53 -5.72
CA ALA A 20 -3.02 -4.98 -5.93
C ALA A 20 -1.63 -5.62 -6.13
N ARG A 21 -0.76 -4.98 -6.92
CA ARG A 21 0.61 -5.46 -7.16
C ARG A 21 1.49 -5.37 -5.92
N LEU A 22 1.40 -4.28 -5.15
CA LEU A 22 2.17 -4.09 -3.91
C LEU A 22 1.80 -5.17 -2.88
N LEU A 23 0.50 -5.43 -2.71
CA LEU A 23 -0.03 -6.39 -1.74
C LEU A 23 -0.10 -7.83 -2.26
N LYS A 24 0.39 -8.07 -3.48
CA LYS A 24 0.38 -9.37 -4.17
C LYS A 24 -1.01 -10.04 -4.15
N VAL A 25 -2.03 -9.27 -4.48
CA VAL A 25 -3.43 -9.73 -4.59
C VAL A 25 -3.99 -9.46 -5.99
N SER A 26 -5.12 -10.10 -6.30
CA SER A 26 -5.84 -9.82 -7.53
C SER A 26 -6.55 -8.46 -7.45
N LYS A 27 -6.77 -7.82 -8.62
CA LYS A 27 -7.59 -6.59 -8.71
C LYS A 27 -9.04 -6.82 -8.23
N GLY A 28 -9.54 -8.05 -8.39
CA GLY A 28 -10.84 -8.48 -7.88
C GLY A 28 -10.89 -8.40 -6.37
N ALA A 29 -9.87 -8.92 -5.67
CA ALA A 29 -9.79 -8.85 -4.21
C ALA A 29 -9.85 -7.42 -3.68
N VAL A 30 -9.11 -6.49 -4.30
CA VAL A 30 -9.16 -5.06 -3.92
C VAL A 30 -10.54 -4.44 -4.12
N SER A 31 -11.29 -4.90 -5.13
CA SER A 31 -12.64 -4.40 -5.40
C SER A 31 -13.69 -4.98 -4.46
N GLN A 32 -13.43 -6.17 -3.90
CA GLN A 32 -14.28 -6.81 -2.89
C GLN A 32 -14.09 -6.24 -1.48
N TRP A 33 -13.05 -5.44 -1.24
CA TRP A 33 -12.91 -4.74 0.03
C TRP A 33 -14.04 -3.71 0.20
N GLY A 34 -14.52 -3.59 1.44
CA GLY A 34 -15.56 -2.64 1.83
C GLY A 34 -15.08 -1.19 1.80
N GLU A 35 -15.58 -0.36 2.70
CA GLU A 35 -15.07 1.01 2.87
C GLU A 35 -13.64 1.01 3.41
N GLU A 36 -13.33 0.06 4.29
CA GLU A 36 -12.03 -0.13 4.92
C GLU A 36 -11.29 -1.33 4.29
N ILE A 37 -9.96 -1.25 4.25
CA ILE A 37 -9.13 -2.41 3.86
C ILE A 37 -8.96 -3.35 5.06
N PRO A 38 -8.74 -4.66 4.84
CA PRO A 38 -8.45 -5.57 5.95
C PRO A 38 -7.19 -5.13 6.70
N GLU A 39 -7.22 -5.18 8.03
CA GLU A 39 -6.15 -4.68 8.92
C GLU A 39 -4.76 -5.20 8.54
N LEU A 40 -4.64 -6.51 8.30
CA LEU A 40 -3.38 -7.12 7.87
C LEU A 40 -2.83 -6.50 6.58
N ARG A 41 -3.70 -6.05 5.67
CA ARG A 41 -3.30 -5.39 4.41
C ARG A 41 -2.86 -3.95 4.63
N ALA A 42 -3.46 -3.26 5.59
CA ALA A 42 -3.00 -1.93 6.01
C ALA A 42 -1.57 -2.01 6.55
N LEU A 43 -1.33 -2.90 7.51
CA LEU A 43 0.00 -3.10 8.11
C LEU A 43 1.06 -3.50 7.05
N GLN A 44 0.68 -4.34 6.08
CA GLN A 44 1.56 -4.68 4.96
C GLN A 44 1.88 -3.48 4.06
N LEU A 45 0.87 -2.66 3.75
CA LEU A 45 1.05 -1.48 2.92
C LEU A 45 1.97 -0.47 3.60
N GLU A 46 1.76 -0.19 4.89
CA GLU A 46 2.60 0.71 5.69
C GLU A 46 4.06 0.27 5.67
N LYS A 47 4.32 -1.02 5.93
CA LYS A 47 5.68 -1.58 5.88
C LYS A 47 6.34 -1.45 4.50
N ILE A 48 5.57 -1.65 3.42
CA ILE A 48 6.08 -1.49 2.04
C ILE A 48 6.40 -0.01 1.75
N LEU A 49 5.55 0.92 2.20
CA LEU A 49 5.76 2.36 2.02
C LEU A 49 6.97 2.85 2.82
N GLU A 50 7.16 2.35 4.03
CA GLU A 50 8.34 2.65 4.85
C GLU A 50 9.63 2.19 4.16
N GLN A 51 9.66 0.96 3.61
CA GLN A 51 10.80 0.46 2.85
C GLN A 51 11.11 1.30 1.60
N LYS A 52 10.08 1.82 0.90
CA LYS A 52 10.27 2.69 -0.27
C LYS A 52 10.97 4.00 0.09
N ASN A 53 10.68 4.57 1.27
CA ASN A 53 11.32 5.79 1.73
C ASN A 53 12.80 5.54 2.09
N VAL A 54 13.12 4.41 2.72
CA VAL A 54 14.51 4.02 3.04
C VAL A 54 15.37 3.88 1.77
N VAL A 55 14.83 3.27 0.71
CA VAL A 55 15.57 3.08 -0.56
C VAL A 55 15.81 4.40 -1.29
N LYS A 56 14.84 5.33 -1.25
CA LYS A 56 15.02 6.68 -1.84
C LYS A 56 16.14 7.47 -1.14
N GLN A 57 16.29 7.32 0.17
CA GLN A 57 17.30 8.04 0.94
C GLN A 57 18.71 7.43 0.80
N LYS A 58 18.81 6.11 0.60
CA LYS A 58 20.09 5.41 0.44
C LYS A 58 20.71 5.56 -0.96
N GLY A 59 19.96 6.06 -1.94
CA GLY A 59 20.46 6.40 -3.27
C GLY A 59 21.20 7.74 -3.36
N LEU A 60 21.25 8.52 -2.28
CA LEU A 60 21.92 9.84 -2.23
C LEU A 60 23.27 9.80 -1.47
N THR A 61 23.81 8.62 -1.17
CA THR A 61 25.14 8.48 -0.55
C THR A 61 25.95 7.39 -1.23
N HIS A 62 26.67 7.79 -2.28
CA HIS A 62 28.04 7.39 -2.66
C HIS A 62 28.22 7.67 -4.17
N VAL A 63 28.59 8.91 -4.51
CA VAL A 63 29.75 9.28 -5.35
C VAL A 63 30.11 10.74 -5.07
#